data_AF-S4YCF7-F1
#
_entry.id   AF-S4YCF7-F1
#
_cell.length_a   1.000
_cell.length_b   1.000
_cell.length_c   1.000
_cell.angle_alpha   90.00
_cell.angle_beta   90.00
_cell.angle_gamma   90.00
#
_symmetry.space_group_name_H-M   'P 1'
#
loop_
_entity.id
_entity.type
_entity.pdbx_description
1 polymer ?
#
loop_
_entity_poly.entity_id
_entity_poly.type
_entity_poly.pdbx_seq_one_letter_code
_entity_poly.pdbx_strand_id
1 'polypeptide(L)'
;MVHAKEMKESWCLATSLAEKKAPEVLKLYGKRFTIEETFRDEKDIHFGLGLSATHIKNRQRRDRLLFLAAIAHALLTLLGAASEETGLDRTLKVNTTEKRALSLFRQGLYWYHAMPTMRDDWLEQLMVAFNRIAADHRVFREIFAVI
;
A
#
# COMPACT_ATOMS: atom_id res chain seq x y z
N MET A 1 -0.16 -33.15 -13.61
CA MET A 1 -0.09 -31.91 -12.80
C MET A 1 1.34 -31.38 -12.89
N VAL A 2 1.51 -30.09 -13.17
CA VAL A 2 2.84 -29.46 -13.17
C VAL A 2 3.08 -28.91 -11.77
N HIS A 3 4.03 -29.51 -11.06
CA HIS A 3 4.44 -29.06 -9.72
C HIS A 3 5.61 -28.09 -9.87
N ALA A 4 5.45 -26.84 -9.42
CA ALA A 4 6.58 -25.92 -9.38
C ALA A 4 7.58 -26.40 -8.30
N LYS A 5 8.88 -26.43 -8.64
CA LYS A 5 9.93 -27.05 -7.81
C LYS A 5 10.02 -26.50 -6.38
N GLU A 6 9.56 -25.27 -6.15
CA GLU A 6 9.63 -24.58 -4.85
C GLU A 6 8.31 -24.56 -4.06
N MET A 7 7.24 -25.15 -4.58
CA MET A 7 5.94 -25.15 -3.89
C MET A 7 5.82 -26.37 -2.98
N LYS A 8 5.43 -26.16 -1.71
CA LYS A 8 5.15 -27.28 -0.78
C LYS A 8 3.89 -28.06 -1.14
N GLU A 9 2.92 -27.39 -1.78
CA GLU A 9 1.63 -27.96 -2.14
C GLU A 9 1.24 -27.53 -3.55
N SER A 10 0.42 -28.37 -4.21
CA SER A 10 -0.07 -28.09 -5.56
C SER A 10 -1.17 -27.03 -5.52
N TRP A 11 -1.09 -26.00 -6.37
CA TRP A 11 -2.20 -25.06 -6.57
C TRP A 11 -3.04 -25.44 -7.78
N CYS A 12 -4.35 -25.55 -7.58
CA CYS A 12 -5.33 -25.67 -8.66
C CYS A 12 -6.05 -24.33 -8.81
N LEU A 13 -5.64 -23.53 -9.81
CA LEU A 13 -6.20 -22.21 -10.06
C LEU A 13 -7.12 -22.25 -11.28
N ALA A 14 -8.38 -21.86 -11.10
CA ALA A 14 -9.28 -21.55 -12.21
C ALA A 14 -9.17 -20.06 -12.56
N THR A 15 -9.05 -19.72 -13.83
CA THR A 15 -8.86 -18.33 -14.28
C THR A 15 -9.62 -18.05 -15.58
N SER A 16 -10.17 -16.84 -15.71
CA SER A 16 -10.74 -16.32 -16.95
C SER A 16 -9.70 -15.63 -17.84
N LEU A 17 -8.44 -15.55 -17.41
CA LEU A 17 -7.34 -14.91 -18.13
C LEU A 17 -6.80 -15.83 -19.23
N ALA A 18 -7.59 -16.02 -20.30
CA ALA A 18 -7.29 -16.97 -21.38
C ALA A 18 -5.96 -16.70 -22.09
N GLU A 19 -5.54 -15.44 -22.18
CA GLU A 19 -4.30 -15.04 -22.86
C GLU A 19 -3.04 -15.19 -21.99
N LYS A 20 -3.18 -15.43 -20.68
CA LYS A 20 -2.05 -15.50 -19.76
C LYS A 20 -1.52 -16.92 -19.60
N LYS A 21 -0.20 -17.05 -19.70
CA LYS A 21 0.47 -18.33 -19.40
C LYS A 21 0.37 -18.65 -17.91
N ALA A 22 0.37 -19.94 -17.57
CA ALA A 22 0.27 -20.40 -16.19
C ALA A 22 1.25 -19.73 -15.21
N PRO A 23 2.54 -19.48 -15.55
CA PRO A 23 3.45 -18.77 -14.64
C PRO A 23 3.04 -17.33 -14.33
N GLU A 24 2.42 -16.63 -15.28
CA GLU A 24 1.91 -15.27 -15.05
C GLU A 24 0.71 -15.29 -14.11
N VAL A 25 -0.20 -16.25 -14.29
CA VAL A 25 -1.36 -16.44 -13.42
C VAL A 25 -0.91 -16.77 -12.00
N LEU A 26 0.08 -17.67 -11.84
CA LEU A 26 0.69 -17.97 -10.55
C LEU A 26 1.32 -16.72 -9.91
N LYS A 27 2.06 -15.92 -10.68
CA LYS A 27 2.68 -14.68 -10.18
C LYS A 27 1.63 -13.65 -9.74
N LEU A 28 0.52 -13.52 -10.47
CA LEU A 28 -0.59 -12.64 -10.07
C LEU A 28 -1.27 -13.16 -8.80
N TYR A 29 -1.57 -14.46 -8.75
CA TYR A 29 -2.20 -15.08 -7.58
C TYR A 29 -1.30 -15.04 -6.34
N GLY A 30 0.02 -15.10 -6.51
CA GLY A 30 0.98 -14.93 -5.42
C GLY A 30 0.87 -13.58 -4.69
N LYS A 31 0.28 -12.56 -5.32
CA LYS A 31 -0.02 -11.27 -4.68
C LYS A 31 -1.28 -11.29 -3.82
N ARG A 32 -2.05 -12.39 -3.79
CA ARG A 32 -3.31 -12.48 -3.04
C ARG A 32 -3.14 -12.11 -1.57
N PHE A 33 -2.00 -12.52 -0.98
CA PHE A 33 -1.71 -12.32 0.44
C PHE A 33 -1.56 -10.84 0.86
N THR A 34 -1.44 -9.93 -0.11
CA THR A 34 -1.38 -8.48 0.14
C THR A 34 -2.69 -7.96 0.75
N ILE A 35 -3.82 -8.64 0.55
CA ILE A 35 -5.10 -8.26 1.17
C ILE A 35 -5.04 -8.49 2.69
N GLU A 36 -4.48 -9.60 3.14
CA GLU A 36 -4.32 -9.92 4.56
C GLU A 36 -3.37 -8.94 5.25
N GLU A 37 -2.31 -8.50 4.57
CA GLU A 37 -1.42 -7.45 5.06
C GLU A 37 -2.16 -6.10 5.18
N THR A 38 -2.98 -5.76 4.18
CA THR A 38 -3.82 -4.54 4.20
C THR A 38 -4.79 -4.57 5.39
N PHE A 39 -5.47 -5.70 5.63
CA PHE A 39 -6.37 -5.83 6.78
C PHE A 39 -5.64 -5.74 8.12
N ARG A 40 -4.39 -6.20 8.20
CA ARG A 40 -3.57 -6.03 9.39
C ARG A 40 -3.26 -4.54 9.60
N ASP A 41 -2.78 -3.86 8.56
CA ASP A 41 -2.42 -2.44 8.58
C ASP A 41 -3.62 -1.53 8.87
N GLU A 42 -4.85 -1.89 8.49
CA GLU A 42 -6.04 -1.11 8.87
C GLU A 42 -6.46 -1.33 10.34
N LYS A 43 -6.33 -2.56 10.85
CA LYS A 43 -6.84 -2.94 12.17
C LYS A 43 -5.88 -2.62 13.31
N ASP A 44 -4.58 -2.68 13.05
CA ASP A 44 -3.55 -2.55 14.09
C ASP A 44 -3.56 -1.15 14.71
N ILE A 45 -3.50 -1.09 16.04
CA ILE A 45 -3.54 0.17 16.82
C ILE A 45 -2.20 0.88 16.91
N HIS A 46 -1.09 0.14 16.91
CA HIS A 46 0.25 0.70 17.09
C HIS A 46 0.88 1.14 15.78
N PHE A 47 0.47 0.48 14.71
CA PHE A 47 1.21 0.43 13.47
C PHE A 47 0.35 0.68 12.23
N GLY A 48 -0.95 0.79 12.45
CA GLY A 48 -2.00 0.88 11.46
C GLY A 48 -2.98 2.00 11.74
N LEU A 49 -4.17 1.91 11.16
CA LEU A 49 -5.24 2.91 11.36
C LEU A 49 -6.06 2.70 12.65
N GLY A 50 -5.77 1.65 13.42
CA GLY A 50 -6.39 1.39 14.72
C GLY A 50 -7.88 1.10 14.66
N LEU A 51 -8.42 0.68 13.51
CA LEU A 51 -9.86 0.49 13.34
C LEU A 51 -10.45 -0.56 14.29
N SER A 52 -9.66 -1.53 14.76
CA SER A 52 -10.11 -2.54 15.73
C SER A 52 -10.48 -1.96 17.09
N ALA A 53 -9.87 -0.85 17.48
CA ALA A 53 -10.15 -0.15 18.74
C ALA A 53 -11.34 0.83 18.62
N THR A 54 -11.86 1.05 17.40
CA THR A 54 -13.00 1.94 17.19
C THR A 54 -14.32 1.21 17.40
N HIS A 55 -15.25 1.80 18.15
CA HIS A 55 -16.59 1.25 18.35
C HIS A 55 -17.64 2.25 17.86
N ILE A 56 -18.34 1.91 16.79
CA ILE A 56 -19.32 2.79 16.14
C ILE A 56 -20.67 2.10 16.04
N LYS A 57 -21.65 2.60 16.82
CA LYS A 57 -23.01 2.04 16.85
C LYS A 57 -23.83 2.37 15.60
N ASN A 58 -23.60 3.52 14.98
CA ASN A 58 -24.34 3.97 13.80
C ASN A 58 -23.69 3.46 12.50
N ARG A 59 -24.46 2.73 11.69
CA ARG A 59 -23.97 2.10 10.45
C ARG A 59 -23.48 3.13 9.43
N GLN A 60 -24.23 4.21 9.21
CA GLN A 60 -23.85 5.23 8.24
C GLN A 60 -22.56 5.95 8.65
N ARG A 61 -22.35 6.19 9.95
CA ARG A 61 -21.09 6.75 10.46
C ARG A 61 -19.93 5.78 10.28
N ARG A 62 -20.15 4.49 10.53
CA ARG A 62 -19.13 3.45 10.31
C ARG A 62 -18.72 3.41 8.84
N ASP A 63 -19.68 3.39 7.92
CA ASP A 63 -19.39 3.26 6.50
C ASP A 63 -18.64 4.49 5.96
N ARG A 64 -19.00 5.70 6.42
CA ARG A 64 -18.23 6.92 6.12
C ARG A 64 -16.80 6.87 6.68
N LEU A 65 -16.62 6.39 7.92
CA LEU A 65 -15.27 6.25 8.48
C LEU A 65 -14.44 5.24 7.70
N LEU A 66 -15.01 4.08 7.33
CA LEU A 66 -14.32 3.07 6.53
C LEU A 66 -13.92 3.62 5.16
N PHE A 67 -14.78 4.45 4.54
CA PHE A 67 -14.44 5.12 3.29
C PHE A 67 -13.26 6.09 3.46
N LEU A 68 -13.27 6.91 4.52
CA LEU A 68 -12.14 7.80 4.84
C LEU A 68 -10.86 7.02 5.14
N ALA A 69 -10.96 5.90 5.87
CA ALA A 69 -9.83 5.04 6.16
C ALA A 69 -9.25 4.42 4.89
N ALA A 70 -10.10 3.97 3.95
CA ALA A 70 -9.65 3.45 2.66
C ALA A 70 -8.94 4.53 1.82
N ILE A 71 -9.46 5.76 1.81
CA ILE A 71 -8.80 6.90 1.14
C ILE A 71 -7.44 7.19 1.80
N ALA A 72 -7.39 7.29 3.12
CA ALA A 72 -6.17 7.55 3.86
C ALA A 72 -5.11 6.45 3.63
N HIS A 73 -5.52 5.18 3.68
CA HIS A 73 -4.64 4.04 3.40
C HIS A 73 -4.06 4.13 1.99
N ALA A 74 -4.90 4.47 0.99
CA ALA A 74 -4.46 4.59 -0.39
C ALA A 74 -3.49 5.78 -0.56
N LEU A 75 -3.78 6.95 0.01
CA LEU A 75 -2.88 8.12 -0.01
C LEU A 75 -1.53 7.81 0.67
N LEU A 76 -1.55 7.20 1.85
CA LEU A 76 -0.32 6.80 2.55
C LEU A 76 0.47 5.75 1.75
N THR A 77 -0.21 4.83 1.06
CA THR A 77 0.46 3.89 0.16
C THR A 77 1.17 4.61 -0.99
N LEU A 78 0.54 5.63 -1.58
CA LEU A 78 1.17 6.46 -2.62
C LEU A 78 2.34 7.29 -2.08
N LEU A 79 2.24 7.80 -0.85
CA LEU A 79 3.33 8.51 -0.18
C LEU A 79 4.53 7.58 0.06
N GLY A 80 4.28 6.32 0.43
CA GLY A 80 5.32 5.30 0.49
C GLY A 80 5.98 5.06 -0.88
N ALA A 81 5.19 4.99 -1.95
CA ALA A 81 5.73 4.83 -3.31
C ALA A 81 6.59 6.05 -3.73
N ALA A 82 6.17 7.26 -3.37
CA ALA A 82 6.95 8.48 -3.56
C ALA A 82 8.29 8.45 -2.81
N SER A 83 8.32 7.83 -1.62
CA SER A 83 9.56 7.67 -0.86
C SER A 83 10.55 6.70 -1.52
N GLU A 84 10.06 5.66 -2.19
CA GLU A 84 10.92 4.76 -2.98
C GLU A 84 11.44 5.43 -4.26
N GLU A 85 10.60 6.25 -4.90
CA GLU A 85 10.97 6.99 -6.10
C GLU A 85 12.08 8.02 -5.83
N THR A 86 12.00 8.70 -4.69
CA THR A 86 13.00 9.68 -4.24
C THR A 86 14.23 9.03 -3.56
N GLY A 87 14.19 7.71 -3.32
CA GLY A 87 15.24 6.97 -2.61
C GLY A 87 15.28 7.22 -1.10
N LEU A 88 14.30 7.94 -0.56
CA LEU A 88 14.14 8.19 0.87
C LEU A 88 13.81 6.90 1.64
N ASP A 89 13.21 5.89 1.00
CA ASP A 89 12.98 4.56 1.58
C ASP A 89 14.24 3.93 2.16
N ARG A 90 15.40 4.21 1.56
CA ARG A 90 16.71 3.69 1.99
C ARG A 90 17.10 4.17 3.37
N THR A 91 16.61 5.33 3.80
CA THR A 91 16.85 5.86 5.15
C THR A 91 16.04 5.12 6.22
N LEU A 92 14.99 4.39 5.82
CA LEU A 92 14.12 3.62 6.70
C LEU A 92 14.63 2.20 6.96
N LYS A 93 15.67 1.76 6.26
CA LYS A 93 16.24 0.41 6.39
C LYS A 93 17.75 0.48 6.66
N VAL A 94 18.20 -0.39 7.56
CA VAL A 94 19.63 -0.49 7.93
C VAL A 94 20.39 -1.42 6.98
N ASN A 95 19.68 -2.24 6.22
CA ASN A 95 20.27 -3.22 5.31
C ASN A 95 20.43 -2.67 3.89
N THR A 96 21.34 -3.28 3.13
CA THR A 96 21.64 -2.92 1.73
C THR A 96 20.82 -3.73 0.72
N THR A 97 19.77 -4.42 1.17
CA THR A 97 18.96 -5.26 0.27
C THR A 97 18.12 -4.40 -0.65
N GLU A 98 18.12 -4.76 -1.94
CA GLU A 98 17.25 -4.14 -2.96
C GLU A 98 15.77 -4.47 -2.73
N LYS A 99 15.47 -5.46 -1.88
CA LYS A 99 14.09 -5.79 -1.54
C LYS A 99 13.51 -4.75 -0.58
N ARG A 100 12.25 -4.39 -0.82
CA ARG A 100 11.45 -3.57 0.08
C ARG A 100 11.40 -4.21 1.48
N ALA A 101 11.80 -3.46 2.52
CA ALA A 101 11.80 -3.93 3.90
C ALA A 101 10.50 -3.61 4.64
N LEU A 102 9.93 -2.43 4.40
CA LEU A 102 8.65 -1.96 4.95
C LEU A 102 7.61 -1.89 3.85
N SER A 103 6.35 -2.27 4.11
CA SER A 103 5.27 -2.08 3.14
C SER A 103 5.15 -0.60 2.76
N LEU A 104 4.63 -0.31 1.56
CA LEU A 104 4.46 1.08 1.11
C LEU A 104 3.59 1.88 2.08
N PHE A 105 2.51 1.28 2.60
CA PHE A 105 1.70 1.91 3.64
C PHE A 105 2.53 2.30 4.86
N ARG A 106 3.39 1.40 5.36
CA ARG A 106 4.24 1.67 6.54
C ARG A 106 5.28 2.76 6.27
N GLN A 107 5.89 2.77 5.08
CA GLN A 107 6.78 3.85 4.66
C GLN A 107 6.05 5.19 4.63
N GLY A 108 4.87 5.23 4.02
CA GLY A 108 4.05 6.44 3.95
C GLY A 108 3.59 6.92 5.33
N LEU A 109 3.17 6.01 6.21
CA LEU A 109 2.78 6.36 7.59
C LEU A 109 3.96 6.97 8.35
N TYR A 110 5.16 6.40 8.23
CA TYR A 110 6.36 6.97 8.82
C TYR A 110 6.62 8.38 8.31
N TRP A 111 6.64 8.57 6.99
CA TRP A 111 6.92 9.87 6.40
C TRP A 111 5.87 10.90 6.75
N TYR A 112 4.58 10.54 6.73
CA TYR A 112 3.50 11.42 7.16
C TYR A 112 3.70 11.94 8.59
N HIS A 113 4.15 11.08 9.52
CA HIS A 113 4.48 11.50 10.87
C HIS A 113 5.76 12.35 10.96
N ALA A 114 6.73 12.15 10.06
CA ALA A 114 7.97 12.89 10.02
C ALA A 114 7.86 14.26 9.34
N MET A 115 6.86 14.47 8.46
CA MET A 115 6.66 15.71 7.69
C MET A 115 6.77 17.00 8.49
N PRO A 116 6.22 17.13 9.72
CA PRO A 116 6.30 18.38 10.48
C PRO A 116 7.71 18.76 10.95
N THR A 117 8.65 17.81 10.99
CA THR A 117 9.99 17.99 11.58
C THR A 117 11.13 17.54 10.67
N MET A 118 10.82 17.03 9.48
CA MET A 118 11.83 16.60 8.51
C MET A 118 12.46 17.80 7.82
N ARG A 119 13.57 17.58 7.13
CA ARG A 119 14.25 18.63 6.37
C ARG A 119 13.40 19.11 5.21
N ASP A 120 13.38 20.42 4.97
CA ASP A 120 12.58 21.06 3.93
C ASP A 120 12.90 20.51 2.53
N ASP A 121 14.17 20.24 2.23
CA ASP A 121 14.59 19.70 0.94
C ASP A 121 14.05 18.29 0.69
N TRP A 122 13.97 17.47 1.74
CA TRP A 122 13.36 16.14 1.65
C TRP A 122 11.84 16.22 1.53
N LEU A 123 11.21 17.16 2.24
CA LEU A 123 9.77 17.36 2.19
C LEU A 123 9.35 17.78 0.78
N GLU A 124 10.05 18.74 0.19
CA GLU A 124 9.80 19.21 -1.17
C GLU A 124 9.92 18.05 -2.18
N GLN A 125 11.04 17.31 -2.14
CA GLN A 125 11.26 16.18 -3.05
C GLN A 125 10.17 15.11 -2.92
N LEU A 126 9.81 14.75 -1.69
CA LEU A 126 8.78 13.75 -1.41
C LEU A 126 7.42 14.21 -1.93
N MET A 127 7.04 15.48 -1.71
CA MET A 127 5.75 16.02 -2.12
C MET A 127 5.65 16.20 -3.64
N VAL A 128 6.74 16.56 -4.32
CA VAL A 128 6.78 16.60 -5.78
C VAL A 128 6.52 15.21 -6.37
N ALA A 129 7.21 14.17 -5.88
CA ALA A 129 7.00 12.80 -6.32
C ALA A 129 5.59 12.30 -6.00
N PHE A 130 5.09 12.57 -4.79
CA PHE A 130 3.74 12.20 -4.36
C PHE A 130 2.66 12.82 -5.25
N ASN A 131 2.74 14.12 -5.52
CA ASN A 131 1.77 14.83 -6.36
C ASN A 131 1.76 14.26 -7.78
N ARG A 132 2.94 13.94 -8.34
CA ARG A 132 3.05 13.30 -9.65
C ARG A 132 2.36 11.93 -9.67
N ILE A 133 2.70 11.07 -8.72
CA ILE A 133 2.12 9.72 -8.62
C ILE A 133 0.60 9.78 -8.42
N ALA A 134 0.12 10.69 -7.57
CA ALA A 134 -1.31 10.87 -7.31
C ALA A 134 -2.05 11.35 -8.58
N ALA A 135 -1.46 12.28 -9.34
CA ALA A 135 -2.03 12.78 -10.59
C ALA A 135 -2.09 11.72 -11.70
N ASP A 136 -1.08 10.84 -11.77
CA ASP A 136 -1.02 9.75 -12.75
C ASP A 136 -1.99 8.60 -12.44
N HIS A 137 -2.43 8.48 -11.19
CA HIS A 137 -3.35 7.42 -10.79
C HIS A 137 -4.80 7.77 -11.15
N ARG A 138 -5.36 7.07 -12.17
CA ARG A 138 -6.70 7.33 -12.75
C ARG A 138 -7.79 7.60 -11.70
N VAL A 139 -7.89 6.75 -10.68
CA VAL A 139 -8.90 6.89 -9.60
C VAL A 139 -8.69 8.15 -8.76
N PHE A 140 -7.44 8.49 -8.44
CA PHE A 140 -7.14 9.70 -7.67
C PHE A 140 -7.37 10.95 -8.50
N ARG A 141 -7.06 10.92 -9.79
CA ARG A 141 -7.42 12.00 -10.71
C ARG A 141 -8.94 12.24 -10.73
N GLU A 142 -9.75 11.19 -10.78
CA GLU A 142 -11.23 11.34 -10.77
C GLU A 142 -11.77 11.84 -9.42
N ILE A 143 -11.20 11.38 -8.31
CA ILE A 143 -11.69 11.73 -6.95
C ILE A 143 -11.20 13.12 -6.51
N PHE A 144 -9.95 13.47 -6.80
CA PHE A 144 -9.29 14.66 -6.27
C PHE A 144 -9.17 15.81 -7.28
N ALA A 145 -9.38 15.62 -8.59
CA ALA A 145 -9.46 16.75 -9.52
C ALA A 145 -10.74 17.60 -9.36
N VAL A 146 -11.62 17.22 -8.44
CA VAL A 146 -12.86 17.94 -8.09
C VAL A 146 -12.64 18.90 -6.90
N ILE A 147 -11.50 18.80 -6.21
CA ILE A 147 -11.11 19.65 -5.07
C ILE A 147 -10.02 20.61 -5.53
#